data_AF-A0A933KQH9-F1
#
_entry.id   AF-A0A933KQH9-F1
#
_cell.length_a   1.000
_cell.length_b   1.000
_cell.length_c   1.000
_cell.angle_alpha   90.00
_cell.angle_beta   90.00
_cell.angle_gamma   90.00
#
_symmetry.space_group_name_H-M   'P 1'
#
loop_
_entity.id
_entity.type
_entity.pdbx_description
1 polymer ?
#
loop_
_entity_poly.entity_id
_entity_poly.type
_entity_poly.pdbx_seq_one_letter_code
_entity_poly.pdbx_strand_id
1 'polypeptide(L)'
;MAKASTPIDTRFDIVDDLLDGVDVPDDQMARINAHLARLLADDQVLRAVRLECGVAQKVVAADLGVTASAIAQLEGRSLDTVQLGTVRRYFEALGYELTVSLTPLDASRRQGGRNRKAAASRL
;
A
#
# COMPACT_ATOMS: atom_id res chain seq x y z
N MET A 1 -30.91 -19.31 15.23
CA MET A 1 -30.92 -18.05 16.00
C MET A 1 -29.49 -17.74 16.45
N ALA A 2 -29.02 -16.50 16.28
CA ALA A 2 -27.67 -16.04 16.63
C ALA A 2 -27.61 -15.39 18.03
N LYS A 3 -26.44 -15.37 18.68
CA LYS A 3 -26.21 -14.82 20.03
C LYS A 3 -25.11 -13.74 20.00
N ALA A 4 -25.31 -12.66 20.77
CA ALA A 4 -24.44 -11.48 20.89
C ALA A 4 -23.27 -11.68 21.89
N SER A 5 -22.18 -10.89 21.76
CA SER A 5 -20.96 -10.94 22.58
C SER A 5 -20.49 -9.55 23.07
N THR A 6 -19.89 -9.51 24.27
CA THR A 6 -19.46 -8.34 25.08
C THR A 6 -17.93 -8.05 24.93
N PRO A 7 -17.39 -6.81 25.18
CA PRO A 7 -16.03 -6.42 24.78
C PRO A 7 -14.94 -6.43 25.89
N ILE A 8 -13.66 -6.38 25.50
CA ILE A 8 -12.42 -6.62 26.29
C ILE A 8 -11.49 -5.36 26.33
N ASP A 9 -10.77 -5.13 27.45
CA ASP A 9 -9.87 -3.99 27.77
C ASP A 9 -8.39 -4.23 27.37
N THR A 10 -7.64 -3.16 27.01
CA THR A 10 -6.34 -3.17 26.28
C THR A 10 -5.31 -2.18 26.85
N ARG A 11 -4.54 -2.55 27.89
CA ARG A 11 -3.29 -1.85 28.28
C ARG A 11 -2.08 -2.79 28.15
N PHE A 12 -0.99 -2.29 27.55
CA PHE A 12 0.11 -3.10 26.95
C PHE A 12 1.41 -3.15 27.77
N ASP A 13 1.51 -2.40 28.87
CA ASP A 13 2.77 -2.17 29.59
C ASP A 13 3.28 -3.41 30.38
N ILE A 14 2.46 -4.48 30.44
CA ILE A 14 2.75 -5.74 31.13
C ILE A 14 3.45 -6.76 30.20
N VAL A 15 3.42 -6.55 28.88
CA VAL A 15 3.84 -7.57 27.90
C VAL A 15 5.36 -7.66 27.73
N ASP A 16 6.09 -6.56 27.97
CA ASP A 16 7.52 -6.45 27.62
C ASP A 16 8.43 -7.23 28.58
N ASP A 17 8.22 -7.11 29.91
CA ASP A 17 8.96 -7.85 30.94
C ASP A 17 8.74 -9.38 30.89
N LEU A 18 7.70 -9.84 30.17
CA LEU A 18 7.36 -11.26 30.05
C LEU A 18 8.18 -11.98 28.96
N LEU A 19 8.86 -11.24 28.08
CA LEU A 19 9.53 -11.80 26.88
C LEU A 19 11.02 -12.09 27.05
N ASP A 20 11.66 -11.62 28.13
CA ASP A 20 13.07 -11.91 28.44
C ASP A 20 13.24 -13.35 28.95
N GLY A 21 13.36 -14.29 28.02
CA GLY A 21 13.63 -15.72 28.30
C GLY A 21 12.77 -16.71 27.52
N VAL A 22 11.89 -16.23 26.63
CA VAL A 22 11.11 -17.12 25.76
C VAL A 22 11.97 -17.57 24.59
N ASP A 23 12.49 -18.80 24.68
CA ASP A 23 13.10 -19.48 23.55
C ASP A 23 11.97 -19.94 22.62
N VAL A 24 11.61 -19.10 21.64
CA VAL A 24 10.52 -19.39 20.70
C VAL A 24 10.99 -20.50 19.76
N PRO A 25 10.34 -21.67 19.76
CA PRO A 25 10.70 -22.77 18.86
C PRO A 25 10.74 -22.33 17.39
N ASP A 26 11.68 -22.87 16.63
CA ASP A 26 11.92 -22.47 15.23
C ASP A 26 10.67 -22.57 14.34
N ASP A 27 9.79 -23.53 14.61
CA ASP A 27 8.52 -23.71 13.90
C ASP A 27 7.49 -22.63 14.26
N GLN A 28 7.47 -22.18 15.51
CA GLN A 28 6.66 -21.05 15.95
C GLN A 28 7.19 -19.74 15.38
N MET A 29 8.50 -19.54 15.37
CA MET A 29 9.16 -18.39 14.75
C MET A 29 8.94 -18.38 13.23
N ALA A 30 9.00 -19.53 12.55
CA ALA A 30 8.66 -19.65 11.13
C ALA A 30 7.19 -19.30 10.84
N ARG A 31 6.26 -19.70 11.72
CA ARG A 31 4.83 -19.34 11.60
C ARG A 31 4.59 -17.85 11.83
N ILE A 32 5.29 -17.23 12.76
CA ILE A 32 5.26 -15.78 13.01
C ILE A 32 5.87 -15.03 11.83
N ASN A 33 7.01 -15.46 11.31
CA ASN A 33 7.66 -14.85 10.15
C ASN A 33 6.81 -14.99 8.88
N ALA A 34 6.14 -16.13 8.66
CA ALA A 34 5.18 -16.31 7.57
C ALA A 34 3.91 -15.44 7.74
N HIS A 35 3.60 -15.02 8.96
CA HIS A 35 2.50 -14.10 9.24
C HIS A 35 2.94 -12.63 9.06
N LEU A 36 4.15 -12.28 9.49
CA LEU A 36 4.78 -10.96 9.28
C LEU A 36 5.04 -10.69 7.79
N ALA A 37 5.46 -11.69 7.00
CA ALA A 37 5.54 -11.59 5.55
C ALA A 37 4.18 -11.30 4.88
N ARG A 38 3.09 -11.68 5.55
CA ARG A 38 1.71 -11.42 5.12
C ARG A 38 1.24 -10.00 5.44
N LEU A 39 1.87 -9.34 6.42
CA LEU A 39 1.63 -7.95 6.81
C LEU A 39 2.55 -6.98 6.07
N LEU A 40 3.76 -7.41 5.69
CA LEU A 40 4.78 -6.59 5.02
C LEU A 40 4.62 -6.51 3.48
N ALA A 41 3.58 -7.11 2.91
CA ALA A 41 3.26 -7.04 1.49
C ALA A 41 2.18 -5.96 1.24
N ASP A 42 2.59 -4.71 1.06
CA ASP A 42 1.77 -3.57 0.60
C ASP A 42 1.23 -3.73 -0.85
N ASP A 43 1.14 -4.97 -1.35
CA ASP A 43 0.72 -5.38 -2.69
C ASP A 43 -0.80 -5.58 -2.80
N GLN A 44 -1.54 -5.42 -1.70
CA GLN A 44 -3.00 -5.63 -1.65
C GLN A 44 -3.81 -4.36 -1.54
N VAL A 45 -3.21 -3.16 -1.65
CA VAL A 45 -3.94 -1.89 -1.50
C VAL A 45 -5.15 -1.81 -2.42
N LEU A 46 -5.01 -2.20 -3.70
CA LEU A 46 -6.13 -2.21 -4.65
C LEU A 46 -7.26 -3.14 -4.18
N ARG A 47 -6.90 -4.34 -3.76
CA ARG A 47 -7.84 -5.34 -3.27
C ARG A 47 -8.51 -4.91 -1.98
N ALA A 48 -7.75 -4.36 -1.03
CA ALA A 48 -8.22 -3.92 0.27
C ALA A 48 -9.26 -2.82 0.11
N VAL A 49 -8.93 -1.76 -0.66
CA VAL A 49 -9.86 -0.66 -0.93
C VAL A 49 -11.12 -1.18 -1.64
N ARG A 50 -10.97 -2.03 -2.67
CA ARG A 50 -12.15 -2.62 -3.34
C ARG A 50 -13.07 -3.37 -2.37
N LEU A 51 -12.49 -4.16 -1.46
CA LEU A 51 -13.25 -4.92 -0.47
C LEU A 51 -13.94 -4.00 0.54
N GLU A 52 -13.31 -2.92 0.97
CA GLU A 52 -13.92 -1.88 1.81
C GLU A 52 -15.11 -1.22 1.12
N CYS A 53 -15.04 -1.00 -0.20
CA CYS A 53 -16.15 -0.49 -0.99
C CYS A 53 -17.27 -1.53 -1.22
N GLY A 54 -17.07 -2.79 -0.84
CA GLY A 54 -18.03 -3.87 -1.09
C GLY A 54 -18.20 -4.24 -2.57
N VAL A 55 -17.24 -3.86 -3.43
CA VAL A 55 -17.34 -4.05 -4.89
C VAL A 55 -16.71 -5.38 -5.30
N ALA A 56 -17.39 -6.16 -6.14
CA ALA A 56 -16.83 -7.40 -6.69
C ALA A 56 -15.89 -7.12 -7.87
N GLN A 57 -14.85 -7.94 -8.05
CA GLN A 57 -13.89 -7.79 -9.16
C GLN A 57 -14.55 -7.70 -10.55
N LYS A 58 -15.64 -8.44 -10.77
CA LYS A 58 -16.41 -8.41 -12.03
C LYS A 58 -17.02 -7.05 -12.35
N VAL A 59 -17.32 -6.25 -11.33
CA VAL A 59 -17.91 -4.92 -11.49
C VAL A 59 -16.82 -3.95 -11.94
N VAL A 60 -15.67 -3.95 -11.26
CA VAL A 60 -14.49 -3.18 -11.66
C VAL A 60 -14.03 -3.59 -13.07
N ALA A 61 -14.05 -4.88 -13.38
CA ALA A 61 -13.68 -5.40 -14.69
C ALA A 61 -14.62 -4.88 -15.80
N ALA A 62 -15.92 -4.86 -15.55
CA ALA A 62 -16.91 -4.36 -16.50
C ALA A 62 -16.74 -2.86 -16.76
N ASP A 63 -16.49 -2.08 -15.71
CA ASP A 63 -16.28 -0.63 -15.82
C ASP A 63 -14.99 -0.30 -16.58
N LEU A 64 -13.92 -1.07 -16.34
CA LEU A 64 -12.63 -0.93 -17.03
C LEU A 64 -12.57 -1.60 -18.41
N GLY A 65 -13.61 -2.32 -18.83
CA GLY A 65 -13.65 -3.04 -20.10
C GLY A 65 -12.62 -4.19 -20.19
N VAL A 66 -12.28 -4.81 -19.06
CA VAL A 66 -11.31 -5.91 -18.98
C VAL A 66 -11.94 -7.18 -18.39
N THR A 67 -11.16 -8.26 -18.34
CA THR A 67 -11.63 -9.51 -17.73
C THR A 67 -11.45 -9.47 -16.21
N ALA A 68 -12.29 -10.21 -15.47
CA ALA A 68 -12.13 -10.38 -14.02
C ALA A 68 -10.78 -11.03 -13.65
N SER A 69 -10.23 -11.88 -14.54
CA SER A 69 -8.89 -12.45 -14.38
C SER A 69 -7.79 -11.39 -14.45
N ALA A 70 -7.91 -10.41 -15.35
CA ALA A 70 -6.98 -9.28 -15.41
C ALA A 70 -7.02 -8.43 -14.13
N ILE A 71 -8.21 -8.24 -13.53
CA ILE A 71 -8.36 -7.56 -12.23
C ILE A 71 -7.70 -8.36 -11.10
N ALA A 72 -7.92 -9.68 -11.06
CA ALA A 72 -7.30 -10.53 -10.05
C ALA A 72 -5.77 -10.53 -10.16
N GLN A 73 -5.22 -10.53 -11.37
CA GLN A 73 -3.78 -10.39 -11.59
C GLN A 73 -3.27 -9.01 -11.17
N LEU A 74 -3.99 -7.94 -11.49
CA LEU A 74 -3.63 -6.57 -11.10
C LEU A 74 -3.59 -6.41 -9.56
N GLU A 75 -4.57 -6.95 -8.85
CA GLU A 75 -4.67 -6.94 -7.39
C GLU A 75 -3.61 -7.80 -6.67
N GLY A 76 -2.90 -8.65 -7.41
CA GLY A 76 -1.81 -9.47 -6.88
C GLY A 76 -0.42 -8.94 -7.22
N ARG A 77 -0.32 -7.77 -7.87
CA ARG A 77 0.96 -7.15 -8.23
C ARG A 77 1.32 -6.04 -7.25
N SER A 78 2.62 -5.89 -7.00
CA SER A 78 3.12 -4.74 -6.25
C SER A 78 2.86 -3.43 -7.00
N LEU A 79 2.41 -2.41 -6.26
CA LEU A 79 2.01 -1.12 -6.81
C LEU A 79 3.15 -0.40 -7.52
N ASP A 80 4.41 -0.59 -7.09
CA ASP A 80 5.60 -0.03 -7.73
C ASP A 80 5.82 -0.55 -9.17
N THR A 81 5.28 -1.74 -9.48
CA THR A 81 5.33 -2.34 -10.82
C THR A 81 4.16 -1.94 -11.72
N VAL A 82 3.14 -1.27 -11.17
CA VAL A 82 1.92 -0.92 -11.88
C VAL A 82 2.02 0.53 -12.37
N GLN A 83 1.65 0.76 -13.63
CA GLN A 83 1.60 2.11 -14.19
C GLN A 83 0.58 2.97 -13.41
N LEU A 84 0.96 4.21 -13.07
CA LEU A 84 0.08 5.12 -12.30
C LEU A 84 -1.27 5.35 -12.98
N GLY A 85 -1.31 5.40 -14.32
CA GLY A 85 -2.57 5.51 -15.08
C GLY A 85 -3.49 4.29 -14.96
N THR A 86 -2.95 3.11 -14.62
CA THR A 86 -3.74 1.91 -14.31
C THR A 86 -4.29 1.99 -12.89
N VAL A 87 -3.47 2.44 -11.93
CA VAL A 87 -3.90 2.68 -10.54
C VAL A 87 -5.02 3.71 -10.49
N ARG A 88 -4.89 4.82 -11.22
CA ARG A 88 -5.91 5.87 -11.33
C ARG A 88 -7.25 5.33 -11.82
N ARG A 89 -7.26 4.67 -12.99
CA ARG A 89 -8.48 4.11 -13.59
C ARG A 89 -9.16 3.10 -12.65
N TYR A 90 -8.38 2.28 -11.95
CA TYR A 90 -8.90 1.33 -10.98
C TYR A 90 -9.67 2.02 -9.84
N PHE A 91 -9.11 3.10 -9.26
CA PHE A 91 -9.80 3.85 -8.21
C PHE A 91 -10.99 4.65 -8.73
N GLU A 92 -10.92 5.19 -9.95
CA GLU A 92 -12.07 5.84 -10.61
C GLU A 92 -13.24 4.87 -10.78
N ALA A 93 -12.97 3.61 -11.15
CA ALA A 93 -13.97 2.55 -11.25
C ALA A 93 -14.60 2.15 -9.90
N LEU A 94 -13.96 2.52 -8.79
CA LEU A 94 -14.50 2.38 -7.44
C LEU A 94 -15.20 3.66 -6.95
N GLY A 95 -15.18 4.73 -7.75
CA GLY A 95 -15.76 6.03 -7.39
C GLY A 95 -14.83 6.97 -6.62
N TYR A 96 -13.51 6.74 -6.67
CA TYR A 96 -12.49 7.55 -5.98
C TYR A 96 -11.66 8.38 -6.96
N GLU A 97 -11.20 9.54 -6.49
CA GLU A 97 -10.21 10.35 -7.18
C GLU A 97 -8.80 10.06 -6.64
N LEU A 98 -7.87 9.73 -7.52
CA LEU A 98 -6.46 9.56 -7.15
C LEU A 98 -5.72 10.90 -7.24
N THR A 99 -5.25 11.40 -6.08
CA THR A 99 -4.36 12.57 -6.00
C THR A 99 -2.92 12.15 -5.72
N VAL A 100 -1.96 12.66 -6.50
CA VAL A 100 -0.52 12.46 -6.28
C VAL A 100 0.14 13.81 -6.02
N SER A 101 0.85 13.94 -4.90
CA SER A 101 1.59 15.14 -4.53
C SER A 101 3.09 14.86 -4.44
N LEU A 102 3.90 15.87 -4.79
CA LEU A 102 5.36 15.80 -4.71
C LEU A 102 5.87 16.98 -3.87
N THR A 103 6.58 16.67 -2.80
CA THR A 103 7.23 17.69 -1.97
C THR A 103 8.72 17.79 -2.33
N PRO A 104 9.25 18.99 -2.65
CA PRO A 104 10.67 19.14 -2.91
C PRO A 104 11.48 18.87 -1.63
N LEU A 105 12.51 18.03 -1.74
CA LEU A 105 13.43 17.76 -0.62
C LEU A 105 14.19 19.02 -0.18
N ASP A 106 14.40 19.97 -1.09
CA ASP A 106 14.90 21.32 -0.80
C ASP A 106 14.64 22.24 -2.00
N ALA A 107 13.95 23.36 -1.79
CA ALA A 107 13.69 24.35 -2.84
C ALA A 107 15.00 25.05 -3.30
N SER A 108 15.98 25.15 -2.40
CA SER A 108 17.28 25.83 -2.61
C SER A 108 18.17 25.16 -3.65
N ARG A 109 17.99 23.85 -3.91
CA ARG A 109 18.86 23.07 -4.81
C ARG A 109 18.61 23.36 -6.30
N ARG A 110 17.43 23.89 -6.65
CA ARG A 110 17.04 24.13 -8.06
C ARG A 110 17.49 25.51 -8.59
N GLN A 111 17.83 26.46 -7.71
CA GLN A 111 18.14 27.84 -8.11
C GLN A 111 19.60 28.02 -8.59
N GLY A 112 20.52 27.12 -8.23
CA GLY A 112 21.94 27.20 -8.61
C GLY A 112 22.31 26.78 -10.04
N GLY A 113 21.38 26.20 -10.80
CA GLY A 113 21.65 25.65 -12.14
C GLY A 113 21.51 26.63 -13.31
N ARG A 114 20.76 27.74 -13.15
CA ARG A 114 20.55 28.72 -14.23
C ARG A 114 21.65 29.77 -14.38
N ASN A 115 22.52 29.96 -13.38
CA ASN A 115 23.54 31.02 -13.41
C ASN A 115 24.88 30.66 -14.07
N ARG A 116 25.09 29.42 -14.58
CA ARG A 116 26.37 29.06 -15.22
C ARG A 116 26.45 29.30 -16.74
N LYS A 117 25.34 29.64 -17.41
CA LYS A 117 25.33 29.81 -18.88
C LYS A 117 25.53 31.24 -19.38
N ALA A 118 25.78 32.21 -18.49
CA ALA A 118 26.03 33.61 -18.87
C ALA A 118 27.53 33.99 -18.93
N ALA A 119 28.46 33.08 -18.59
CA ALA A 119 29.88 33.40 -18.49
C ALA A 119 30.76 32.95 -19.69
N ALA A 120 30.17 32.41 -20.76
CA ALA A 120 30.93 31.87 -21.91
C ALA A 120 30.60 32.59 -23.24
N SER A 121 30.44 33.91 -23.23
CA SER A 121 30.32 34.70 -24.46
C SER A 121 30.87 36.11 -24.29
N ARG A 122 32.13 36.22 -23.85
CA ARG A 122 32.98 37.41 -24.03
C ARG A 122 34.44 36.98 -24.04
N LEU A 123 34.96 36.68 -25.22
CA LEU A 123 36.38 36.74 -25.60
C LEU A 123 36.43 36.87 -27.12
#